data_AF-A0A3S9NYZ7-F1
#
_entry.id   AF-A0A3S9NYZ7-F1
#
_cell.length_a   1.000
_cell.length_b   1.000
_cell.length_c   1.000
_cell.angle_alpha   90.00
_cell.angle_beta   90.00
_cell.angle_gamma   90.00
#
_symmetry.space_group_name_H-M   'P 1'
#
loop_
_entity.id
_entity.type
_entity.pdbx_description
1 polymer ?
#
loop_
_entity_poly.entity_id
_entity_poly.type
_entity_poly.pdbx_seq_one_letter_code
_entity_poly.pdbx_strand_id
1 'polypeptide(L)'
;MTNTEYLIDRNRIRVLDINQFISKQTNIIDKIEVEENLENKANRLFDYFSILPQFDTLDTYYEFLELFLPEFSFEIPTDVGLLHRSLSFQKLRLLENVGDTTLPDRLKNLDDISLDDGNYYLKLLAPIALFSRITDWEKYKWIVLEMINFSIENGKSEVTAFACLAYAKYMICRYENIQEAKDLAEYAIAEIKKSKDKWLIRRFLSDYAFDIMTWLEKTEESITVIEDAYLLDDAQDTAFANKAVTRIFQLYVFSGHNFKEAFSKVNDKLSLSLEDVEMLPQVQSVLELLQLKSLTEKSSLEKVLMILDKEPSLYEGNLLHPMLLLLKVIHLVRNKELEENVLEAIRRILDRFKYWAGYSPLIFQGWVFFIEAEMRWFAGEIETSDDLYIQAKDFMTSTVNDLKCLVSLRRLSQWYDHEGVTPRSQILFDQTKSLYLEFGSQEEVDALINRFDNRFE
;
A
#
# COMPACT_ATOMS: atom_id res chain seq x y z
N MET A 1 -38.76 0.20 11.27
CA MET A 1 -38.25 1.25 10.36
C MET A 1 -38.50 0.79 8.93
N THR A 2 -38.71 1.72 8.00
CA THR A 2 -38.86 1.40 6.56
C THR A 2 -37.51 1.48 5.84
N ASN A 3 -37.33 0.74 4.73
CA ASN A 3 -36.10 0.76 3.91
C ASN A 3 -35.69 2.20 3.48
N THR A 4 -36.66 3.09 3.36
CA THR A 4 -36.48 4.52 3.04
C THR A 4 -35.82 5.32 4.16
N GLU A 5 -36.15 5.06 5.43
CA GLU A 5 -35.52 5.74 6.58
C GLU A 5 -34.05 5.33 6.72
N TYR A 6 -33.74 4.06 6.46
CA TYR A 6 -32.36 3.55 6.47
C TYR A 6 -31.49 4.21 5.39
N LEU A 7 -31.98 4.29 4.15
CA LEU A 7 -31.27 4.95 3.04
C LEU A 7 -30.99 6.43 3.32
N ILE A 8 -31.90 7.12 4.03
CA ILE A 8 -31.73 8.52 4.42
C ILE A 8 -30.68 8.67 5.53
N ASP A 9 -30.66 7.78 6.52
CA ASP A 9 -29.65 7.80 7.60
C ASP A 9 -28.25 7.43 7.04
N ARG A 10 -28.19 6.44 6.15
CA ARG A 10 -26.97 6.00 5.43
C ARG A 10 -26.30 7.15 4.68
N ASN A 11 -27.05 7.90 3.87
CA ASN A 11 -26.51 9.05 3.13
C ASN A 11 -26.07 10.20 4.06
N ARG A 12 -26.68 10.35 5.24
CA ARG A 12 -26.30 11.37 6.22
C ARG A 12 -25.07 11.02 7.03
N ILE A 13 -24.90 9.74 7.36
CA ILE A 13 -23.77 9.25 8.16
C ILE A 13 -22.50 9.25 7.28
N ARG A 14 -22.61 8.91 5.99
CA ARG A 14 -21.49 8.87 5.01
C ARG A 14 -20.84 10.21 4.67
N VAL A 15 -21.46 11.33 5.03
CA VAL A 15 -20.96 12.69 4.74
C VAL A 15 -20.52 13.46 5.99
N LEU A 16 -20.45 12.79 7.15
CA LEU A 16 -20.02 13.42 8.39
C LEU A 16 -18.51 13.70 8.35
N ASP A 17 -18.12 14.90 8.76
CA ASP A 17 -16.71 15.19 9.09
C ASP A 17 -16.30 14.56 10.42
N ILE A 18 -14.99 14.55 10.74
CA ILE A 18 -14.45 13.89 11.93
C ILE A 18 -15.05 14.40 13.24
N ASN A 19 -15.31 15.72 13.36
CA ASN A 19 -15.85 16.32 14.57
C ASN A 19 -17.33 15.96 14.74
N GLN A 20 -18.07 15.92 13.62
CA GLN A 20 -19.46 15.47 13.60
C GLN A 20 -19.58 13.97 13.89
N PHE A 21 -18.62 13.17 13.42
CA PHE A 21 -18.57 11.74 13.71
C PHE A 21 -18.27 11.48 15.18
N ILE A 22 -17.20 12.07 15.73
CA ILE A 22 -16.82 11.93 17.15
C ILE A 22 -17.97 12.37 18.06
N SER A 23 -18.59 13.52 17.78
CA SER A 23 -19.71 14.02 18.59
C SER A 23 -20.98 13.18 18.52
N LYS A 24 -21.13 12.34 17.49
CA LYS A 24 -22.28 11.43 17.31
C LYS A 24 -21.95 9.97 17.63
N GLN A 25 -20.68 9.63 17.86
CA GLN A 25 -20.21 8.25 17.95
C GLN A 25 -20.95 7.46 19.02
N THR A 26 -21.07 8.00 20.24
CA THR A 26 -21.82 7.35 21.34
C THR A 26 -23.27 7.09 20.95
N ASN A 27 -23.96 8.07 20.37
CA ASN A 27 -25.34 7.88 19.92
C ASN A 27 -25.47 6.84 18.79
N ILE A 28 -24.45 6.68 17.95
CA ILE A 28 -24.42 5.66 16.90
C ILE A 28 -24.22 4.27 17.51
N ILE A 29 -23.28 4.14 18.46
CA ILE A 29 -23.02 2.90 19.19
C ILE A 29 -24.25 2.48 19.99
N ASP A 30 -24.85 3.40 20.76
CA ASP A 30 -26.06 3.13 21.54
C ASP A 30 -27.18 2.58 20.64
N LYS A 31 -27.34 3.15 19.44
CA LYS A 31 -28.33 2.67 18.44
C LYS A 31 -28.00 1.28 17.90
N ILE A 32 -26.73 0.89 17.81
CA ILE A 32 -26.31 -0.44 17.41
C ILE A 32 -26.57 -1.45 18.54
N GLU A 33 -26.22 -1.08 19.78
CA GLU A 33 -26.37 -1.95 20.95
C GLU A 33 -27.83 -2.29 21.26
N VAL A 34 -28.74 -1.33 21.10
CA VAL A 34 -30.18 -1.54 21.36
C VAL A 34 -30.96 -2.14 20.18
N GLU A 35 -30.33 -2.34 19.00
CA GLU A 35 -30.99 -2.89 17.83
C GLU A 35 -31.03 -4.43 17.90
N GLU A 36 -32.20 -4.99 18.18
CA GLU A 36 -32.39 -6.45 18.30
C GLU A 36 -32.57 -7.16 16.94
N ASN A 37 -32.93 -6.42 15.88
CA ASN A 37 -33.07 -6.99 14.54
C ASN A 37 -31.69 -7.10 13.87
N LEU A 38 -31.22 -8.34 13.64
CA LEU A 38 -29.89 -8.61 13.07
C LEU A 38 -29.63 -7.92 11.73
N GLU A 39 -30.64 -7.83 10.85
CA GLU A 39 -30.50 -7.15 9.57
C GLU A 39 -30.26 -5.65 9.74
N ASN A 40 -31.06 -4.99 10.58
CA ASN A 40 -30.89 -3.58 10.89
C ASN A 40 -29.56 -3.33 11.64
N LYS A 41 -29.18 -4.23 12.54
CA LYS A 41 -27.93 -4.14 13.28
C LYS A 41 -26.73 -4.24 12.34
N ALA A 42 -26.74 -5.18 11.40
CA ALA A 42 -25.71 -5.31 10.37
C ALA A 42 -25.66 -4.11 9.42
N ASN A 43 -26.81 -3.57 9.04
CA ASN A 43 -26.95 -2.33 8.28
C ASN A 43 -26.31 -1.12 9.02
N ARG A 44 -26.55 -0.98 10.33
CA ARG A 44 -25.94 0.09 11.15
C ARG A 44 -24.44 -0.12 11.33
N LEU A 45 -24.02 -1.36 11.56
CA LEU A 45 -22.60 -1.72 11.66
C LEU A 45 -21.87 -1.50 10.34
N PHE A 46 -22.49 -1.81 9.20
CA PHE A 46 -21.94 -1.50 7.87
C PHE A 46 -21.66 0.00 7.70
N ASP A 47 -22.64 0.83 8.03
CA ASP A 47 -22.49 2.29 7.92
C ASP A 47 -21.42 2.81 8.89
N TYR A 48 -21.39 2.29 10.11
CA TYR A 48 -20.38 2.63 11.11
C TYR A 48 -18.96 2.23 10.68
N PHE A 49 -18.78 0.98 10.25
CA PHE A 49 -17.49 0.45 9.77
C PHE A 49 -17.08 1.02 8.42
N SER A 50 -17.98 1.60 7.62
CA SER A 50 -17.63 2.29 6.38
C SER A 50 -17.00 3.68 6.61
N ILE A 51 -17.12 4.21 7.83
CA ILE A 51 -16.68 5.56 8.22
C ILE A 51 -15.51 5.53 9.18
N LEU A 52 -15.49 4.57 10.11
CA LEU A 52 -14.32 4.26 10.94
C LEU A 52 -12.95 4.31 10.20
N PRO A 53 -12.81 3.80 8.95
CA PRO A 53 -11.55 3.80 8.22
C PRO A 53 -11.12 5.19 7.73
N GLN A 54 -12.03 6.16 7.76
CA GLN A 54 -11.80 7.52 7.26
C GLN A 54 -11.08 8.40 8.29
N PHE A 55 -11.04 7.97 9.56
CA PHE A 55 -10.54 8.82 10.65
C PHE A 55 -9.34 8.24 11.40
N ASP A 56 -8.72 7.17 10.89
CA ASP A 56 -7.36 6.69 11.23
C ASP A 56 -6.98 6.52 12.72
N THR A 57 -7.93 6.58 13.66
CA THR A 57 -7.67 6.81 15.09
C THR A 57 -8.19 5.74 16.05
N LEU A 58 -8.65 4.58 15.58
CA LEU A 58 -9.34 3.65 16.47
C LEU A 58 -8.76 2.22 16.42
N ASP A 59 -7.82 1.96 17.34
CA ASP A 59 -7.42 0.61 17.78
C ASP A 59 -8.63 -0.26 18.18
N THR A 60 -9.76 0.37 18.47
CA THR A 60 -11.02 -0.28 18.83
C THR A 60 -11.70 -0.99 17.65
N TYR A 61 -11.24 -0.83 16.41
CA TYR A 61 -11.86 -1.47 15.24
C TYR A 61 -11.97 -2.99 15.37
N TYR A 62 -10.87 -3.67 15.75
CA TYR A 62 -10.87 -5.11 15.96
C TYR A 62 -11.63 -5.51 17.23
N GLU A 63 -11.61 -4.68 18.27
CA GLU A 63 -12.40 -4.90 19.49
C GLU A 63 -13.91 -4.86 19.19
N PHE A 64 -14.34 -3.96 18.30
CA PHE A 64 -15.72 -3.89 17.82
C PHE A 64 -16.11 -5.12 17.00
N LEU A 65 -15.20 -5.60 16.15
CA LEU A 65 -15.41 -6.84 15.39
C LEU A 65 -15.53 -8.05 16.33
N GLU A 66 -14.68 -8.17 17.35
CA GLU A 66 -14.74 -9.23 18.36
C GLU A 66 -16.02 -9.19 19.19
N LEU A 67 -16.56 -7.99 19.46
CA LEU A 67 -17.80 -7.83 20.20
C LEU A 67 -19.03 -8.23 19.38
N PHE A 68 -19.11 -7.79 18.11
CA PHE A 68 -20.33 -7.90 17.32
C PHE A 68 -20.38 -9.11 16.39
N LEU A 69 -19.24 -9.61 15.87
CA LEU A 69 -19.24 -10.77 14.95
C LEU A 69 -19.78 -12.08 15.57
N PRO A 70 -19.57 -12.38 16.86
CA PRO A 70 -20.19 -13.54 17.50
C PRO A 70 -21.72 -13.52 17.50
N GLU A 71 -22.35 -12.33 17.53
CA GLU A 71 -23.81 -12.20 17.43
C GLU A 71 -24.36 -12.70 16.08
N PHE A 72 -23.50 -12.72 15.07
CA PHE A 72 -23.76 -13.26 13.76
C PHE A 72 -23.13 -14.64 13.57
N SER A 73 -22.85 -15.40 14.64
CA SER A 73 -22.24 -16.75 14.55
C SER A 73 -20.86 -16.79 13.89
N PHE A 74 -20.13 -15.67 13.86
CA PHE A 74 -18.78 -15.58 13.32
C PHE A 74 -17.77 -15.49 14.48
N GLU A 75 -17.30 -16.64 14.95
CA GLU A 75 -16.39 -16.72 16.09
C GLU A 75 -14.96 -16.40 15.67
N ILE A 76 -14.45 -15.23 16.06
CA ILE A 76 -13.02 -14.91 15.92
C ILE A 76 -12.26 -15.50 17.10
N PRO A 77 -11.21 -16.32 16.86
CA PRO A 77 -10.34 -16.78 17.94
C PRO A 77 -9.68 -15.60 18.66
N THR A 78 -9.81 -15.57 20.00
CA THR A 78 -9.31 -14.47 20.83
C THR A 78 -7.83 -14.62 21.24
N ASP A 79 -7.31 -15.86 21.28
CA ASP A 79 -5.91 -16.16 21.62
C ASP A 79 -5.10 -16.45 20.35
N VAL A 80 -3.89 -15.89 20.25
CA VAL A 80 -2.93 -16.06 19.15
C VAL A 80 -2.67 -17.55 18.83
N GLY A 81 -2.50 -18.40 19.84
CA GLY A 81 -2.26 -19.83 19.67
C GLY A 81 -3.44 -20.58 19.06
N LEU A 82 -4.67 -20.14 19.37
CA LEU A 82 -5.90 -20.65 18.74
C LEU A 82 -6.05 -20.07 17.33
N LEU A 83 -5.74 -18.78 17.15
CA LEU A 83 -5.81 -18.10 15.86
C LEU A 83 -4.93 -18.77 14.81
N HIS A 84 -3.65 -19.06 15.11
CA HIS A 84 -2.77 -19.76 14.17
C HIS A 84 -3.29 -21.14 13.75
N ARG A 85 -3.87 -21.89 14.70
CA ARG A 85 -4.48 -23.20 14.42
C ARG A 85 -5.69 -23.03 13.51
N SER A 86 -6.61 -22.15 13.88
CA SER A 86 -7.81 -21.85 13.09
C SER A 86 -7.46 -21.32 11.70
N LEU A 87 -6.43 -20.48 11.56
CA LEU A 87 -5.94 -20.00 10.28
C LEU A 87 -5.42 -21.13 9.41
N SER A 88 -4.69 -22.08 10.00
CA SER A 88 -4.24 -23.29 9.30
C SER A 88 -5.42 -24.11 8.81
N PHE A 89 -6.47 -24.27 9.63
CA PHE A 89 -7.70 -24.94 9.23
C PHE A 89 -8.44 -24.20 8.11
N GLN A 90 -8.55 -22.87 8.17
CA GLN A 90 -9.20 -22.07 7.12
C GLN A 90 -8.51 -22.21 5.78
N LYS A 91 -7.16 -22.21 5.78
CA LYS A 91 -6.37 -22.47 4.57
C LYS A 91 -6.60 -23.88 4.02
N LEU A 92 -6.62 -24.89 4.88
CA LEU A 92 -6.88 -26.28 4.44
C LEU A 92 -8.28 -26.40 3.84
N ARG A 93 -9.30 -25.85 4.50
CA ARG A 93 -10.68 -25.81 3.99
C ARG A 93 -10.77 -25.11 2.64
N LEU A 94 -10.07 -24.00 2.46
CA LEU A 94 -10.01 -23.31 1.17
C LEU A 94 -9.40 -24.20 0.09
N LEU A 95 -8.28 -24.85 0.37
CA LEU A 95 -7.63 -25.77 -0.56
C LEU A 95 -8.54 -26.96 -0.92
N GLU A 96 -9.26 -27.53 0.06
CA GLU A 96 -10.24 -28.60 -0.15
C GLU A 96 -11.40 -28.13 -1.03
N ASN A 97 -11.89 -26.91 -0.82
CA ASN A 97 -13.01 -26.30 -1.56
C ASN A 97 -12.62 -25.88 -3.00
N VAL A 98 -11.36 -25.52 -3.22
CA VAL A 98 -10.81 -25.11 -4.52
C VAL A 98 -10.39 -26.33 -5.36
N GLY A 99 -9.85 -27.37 -4.71
CA GLY A 99 -9.38 -28.59 -5.38
C GLY A 99 -8.18 -28.32 -6.30
N ASP A 100 -8.20 -28.92 -7.50
CA ASP A 100 -7.13 -28.78 -8.51
C ASP A 100 -7.21 -27.49 -9.34
N THR A 101 -8.20 -26.63 -9.08
CA THR A 101 -8.42 -25.39 -9.84
C THR A 101 -7.78 -24.17 -9.17
N THR A 102 -7.75 -23.02 -9.83
CA THR A 102 -7.40 -21.76 -9.15
C THR A 102 -8.62 -21.22 -8.43
N LEU A 103 -8.43 -20.43 -7.37
CA LEU A 103 -9.54 -19.80 -6.66
C LEU A 103 -10.41 -18.92 -7.60
N PRO A 104 -9.85 -18.03 -8.44
CA PRO A 104 -10.65 -17.28 -9.41
C PRO A 104 -11.46 -18.15 -10.37
N ASP A 105 -10.91 -19.27 -10.84
CA ASP A 105 -11.63 -20.18 -11.74
C ASP A 105 -12.71 -20.98 -11.02
N ARG A 106 -12.46 -21.39 -9.77
CA ARG A 106 -13.49 -21.98 -8.91
C ARG A 106 -14.67 -21.02 -8.77
N LEU A 107 -14.39 -19.75 -8.45
CA LEU A 107 -15.40 -18.73 -8.24
C LEU A 107 -16.20 -18.41 -9.50
N LYS A 108 -15.59 -18.34 -10.69
CA LYS A 108 -16.33 -18.09 -11.95
C LYS A 108 -17.43 -19.13 -12.21
N ASN A 109 -17.21 -20.37 -11.80
CA ASN A 109 -18.08 -21.51 -12.08
C ASN A 109 -19.18 -21.75 -11.04
N LEU A 110 -19.20 -20.97 -9.95
CA LEU A 110 -20.27 -21.06 -8.95
C LEU A 110 -21.52 -20.33 -9.43
N ASP A 111 -22.68 -20.83 -8.99
CA ASP A 111 -23.96 -20.16 -9.18
C ASP A 111 -23.97 -18.84 -8.40
N ASP A 112 -24.55 -17.79 -9.01
CA ASP A 112 -24.77 -16.50 -8.36
C ASP A 112 -25.86 -16.63 -7.30
N ILE A 113 -25.55 -16.23 -6.07
CA ILE A 113 -26.55 -16.08 -5.01
C ILE A 113 -27.17 -14.69 -5.13
N SER A 114 -28.50 -14.62 -5.25
CA SER A 114 -29.24 -13.38 -5.03
C SER A 114 -29.15 -13.02 -3.55
N LEU A 115 -28.51 -11.90 -3.25
CA LEU A 115 -28.46 -11.36 -1.89
C LEU A 115 -29.87 -10.94 -1.48
N ASP A 116 -30.54 -11.71 -0.62
CA ASP A 116 -31.73 -11.21 0.06
C ASP A 116 -31.33 -10.22 1.16
N ASP A 117 -32.22 -9.27 1.46
CA ASP A 117 -31.97 -8.18 2.40
C ASP A 117 -31.58 -8.68 3.82
N GLY A 118 -31.92 -9.92 4.16
CA GLY A 118 -31.64 -10.61 5.42
C GLY A 118 -30.25 -11.24 5.53
N ASN A 119 -29.36 -11.11 4.53
CA ASN A 119 -27.98 -11.61 4.64
C ASN A 119 -27.04 -10.58 5.31
N TYR A 120 -27.11 -10.53 6.64
CA TYR A 120 -26.37 -9.58 7.50
C TYR A 120 -24.85 -9.78 7.52
N TYR A 121 -24.35 -11.00 7.28
CA TYR A 121 -22.92 -11.34 7.23
C TYR A 121 -22.15 -10.46 6.23
N LEU A 122 -22.77 -10.20 5.09
CA LEU A 122 -22.20 -9.47 3.95
C LEU A 122 -22.02 -7.98 4.25
N LYS A 123 -22.98 -7.40 4.98
CA LYS A 123 -22.99 -6.00 5.40
C LYS A 123 -21.94 -5.74 6.49
N LEU A 124 -21.63 -6.72 7.34
CA LEU A 124 -20.60 -6.54 8.37
C LEU A 124 -19.18 -6.56 7.82
N LEU A 125 -18.95 -7.40 6.80
CA LEU A 125 -17.59 -7.76 6.38
C LEU A 125 -17.08 -6.95 5.17
N ALA A 126 -17.96 -6.36 4.35
CA ALA A 126 -17.55 -5.50 3.23
C ALA A 126 -16.72 -4.25 3.64
N PRO A 127 -17.02 -3.55 4.75
CA PRO A 127 -16.18 -2.45 5.23
C PRO A 127 -14.82 -2.92 5.79
N ILE A 128 -14.73 -4.18 6.22
CA ILE A 128 -13.47 -4.81 6.65
C ILE A 128 -12.57 -5.07 5.43
N ALA A 129 -13.15 -5.57 4.35
CA ALA A 129 -12.43 -5.73 3.09
C ALA A 129 -11.92 -4.39 2.50
N LEU A 130 -12.65 -3.30 2.76
CA LEU A 130 -12.35 -1.93 2.33
C LEU A 130 -11.42 -1.14 3.26
N PHE A 131 -10.95 -1.75 4.35
CA PHE A 131 -10.15 -1.06 5.34
C PHE A 131 -8.79 -0.64 4.78
N SER A 132 -8.42 0.62 4.99
CA SER A 132 -7.08 1.10 4.67
C SER A 132 -6.07 0.41 5.59
N ARG A 133 -6.15 0.56 6.92
CA ARG A 133 -5.04 0.21 7.83
C ARG A 133 -5.22 -1.09 8.63
N ILE A 134 -4.66 -2.20 8.17
CA ILE A 134 -4.73 -3.48 8.90
C ILE A 134 -3.68 -3.47 10.03
N THR A 135 -4.12 -3.43 11.29
CA THR A 135 -3.23 -3.49 12.47
C THR A 135 -2.97 -4.91 12.95
N ASP A 136 -3.96 -5.81 12.83
CA ASP A 136 -3.82 -7.25 13.08
C ASP A 136 -4.01 -8.04 11.77
N TRP A 137 -2.88 -8.36 11.13
CA TRP A 137 -2.83 -9.07 9.85
C TRP A 137 -3.33 -10.50 9.93
N GLU A 138 -3.15 -11.16 11.07
CA GLU A 138 -3.53 -12.57 11.21
C GLU A 138 -5.04 -12.70 11.40
N LYS A 139 -5.64 -11.84 12.21
CA LYS A 139 -7.10 -11.74 12.32
C LYS A 139 -7.72 -11.30 11.01
N TYR A 140 -7.14 -10.30 10.35
CA TYR A 140 -7.61 -9.85 9.04
C TYR A 140 -7.63 -10.99 8.01
N LYS A 141 -6.52 -11.73 7.90
CA LYS A 141 -6.43 -12.89 7.00
C LYS A 141 -7.49 -13.93 7.32
N TRP A 142 -7.67 -14.24 8.60
CA TRP A 142 -8.63 -15.23 9.04
C TRP A 142 -10.05 -14.86 8.61
N ILE A 143 -10.46 -13.60 8.86
CA ILE A 143 -11.78 -13.07 8.48
C ILE A 143 -11.97 -13.19 6.96
N VAL A 144 -11.00 -12.75 6.18
CA VAL A 144 -11.09 -12.74 4.71
C VAL A 144 -11.15 -14.16 4.12
N LEU A 145 -10.38 -15.10 4.66
CA LEU A 145 -10.41 -16.49 4.21
C LEU A 145 -11.76 -17.16 4.52
N GLU A 146 -12.36 -16.88 5.69
CA GLU A 146 -13.69 -17.39 6.03
C GLU A 146 -14.76 -16.86 5.07
N MET A 147 -14.68 -15.57 4.67
CA MET A 147 -15.60 -15.00 3.66
C MET A 147 -15.52 -15.74 2.31
N ILE A 148 -14.31 -16.08 1.88
CA ILE A 148 -14.09 -16.81 0.62
C ILE A 148 -14.63 -18.24 0.76
N ASN A 149 -14.32 -18.94 1.85
CA ASN A 149 -14.82 -20.29 2.11
C ASN A 149 -16.35 -20.35 2.13
N PHE A 150 -16.98 -19.43 2.87
CA PHE A 150 -18.44 -19.33 2.92
C PHE A 150 -19.04 -19.14 1.52
N SER A 151 -18.42 -18.29 0.70
CA SER A 151 -18.86 -18.07 -0.69
C SER A 151 -18.74 -19.35 -1.53
N ILE A 152 -17.63 -20.10 -1.43
CA ILE A 152 -17.48 -21.31 -2.23
C ILE A 152 -18.51 -22.38 -1.85
N GLU A 153 -18.80 -22.52 -0.56
CA GLU A 153 -19.72 -23.54 -0.05
C GLU A 153 -21.18 -23.25 -0.35
N ASN A 154 -21.56 -21.98 -0.48
CA ASN A 154 -22.96 -21.56 -0.63
C ASN A 154 -23.28 -21.00 -2.03
N GLY A 155 -22.27 -20.67 -2.85
CA GLY A 155 -22.40 -19.97 -4.14
C GLY A 155 -21.74 -18.59 -4.15
N LYS A 156 -21.40 -18.06 -5.34
CA LYS A 156 -20.67 -16.78 -5.43
C LYS A 156 -21.60 -15.59 -5.22
N SER A 157 -21.07 -14.52 -4.62
CA SER A 157 -21.78 -13.26 -4.42
C SER A 157 -20.88 -12.05 -4.68
N GLU A 158 -21.47 -10.85 -4.75
CA GLU A 158 -20.71 -9.59 -4.88
C GLU A 158 -19.69 -9.40 -3.73
N VAL A 159 -19.95 -9.95 -2.54
CA VAL A 159 -19.01 -9.85 -1.42
C VAL A 159 -17.78 -10.72 -1.57
N THR A 160 -17.89 -11.80 -2.33
CA THR A 160 -16.72 -12.62 -2.65
C THR A 160 -15.68 -11.80 -3.40
N ALA A 161 -16.10 -10.86 -4.24
CA ALA A 161 -15.20 -9.91 -4.89
C ALA A 161 -14.46 -9.03 -3.85
N PHE A 162 -15.17 -8.55 -2.83
CA PHE A 162 -14.54 -7.78 -1.74
C PHE A 162 -13.52 -8.61 -0.98
N ALA A 163 -13.87 -9.85 -0.61
CA ALA A 163 -12.97 -10.76 0.06
C ALA A 163 -11.74 -11.09 -0.80
N CYS A 164 -11.91 -11.26 -2.11
CA CYS A 164 -10.80 -11.50 -3.03
C CYS A 164 -9.85 -10.29 -3.10
N LEU A 165 -10.35 -9.06 -3.19
CA LEU A 165 -9.48 -7.88 -3.17
C LEU A 165 -8.79 -7.70 -1.81
N ALA A 166 -9.52 -7.88 -0.71
CA ALA A 166 -8.97 -7.84 0.63
C ALA A 166 -7.86 -8.88 0.83
N TYR A 167 -8.07 -10.10 0.31
CA TYR A 167 -7.08 -11.16 0.37
C TYR A 167 -5.88 -10.81 -0.49
N ALA A 168 -6.10 -10.31 -1.70
CA ALA A 168 -5.04 -9.81 -2.58
C ALA A 168 -4.20 -8.73 -1.88
N LYS A 169 -4.83 -7.73 -1.26
CA LYS A 169 -4.14 -6.69 -0.48
C LYS A 169 -3.31 -7.31 0.65
N TYR A 170 -3.90 -8.22 1.43
CA TYR A 170 -3.16 -8.96 2.46
C TYR A 170 -1.94 -9.69 1.87
N MET A 171 -2.11 -10.39 0.75
CA MET A 171 -1.05 -11.15 0.11
C MET A 171 0.06 -10.24 -0.42
N ILE A 172 -0.27 -9.07 -0.96
CA ILE A 172 0.71 -8.04 -1.36
C ILE A 172 1.45 -7.51 -0.12
N CYS A 173 0.72 -7.09 0.91
CA CYS A 173 1.26 -6.54 2.15
C CYS A 173 2.13 -7.54 2.93
N ARG A 174 1.80 -8.83 2.87
CA ARG A 174 2.51 -9.92 3.56
C ARG A 174 3.43 -10.72 2.65
N TYR A 175 3.64 -10.26 1.41
CA TYR A 175 4.56 -10.87 0.45
C TYR A 175 4.27 -12.36 0.21
N GLU A 176 2.99 -12.72 0.15
CA GLU A 176 2.54 -14.08 -0.20
C GLU A 176 2.50 -14.26 -1.73
N ASN A 177 1.68 -15.18 -2.24
CA ASN A 177 1.59 -15.46 -3.68
C ASN A 177 0.99 -14.27 -4.46
N ILE A 178 1.86 -13.47 -5.07
CA ILE A 178 1.45 -12.25 -5.79
C ILE A 178 0.67 -12.52 -7.07
N GLN A 179 0.92 -13.65 -7.75
CA GLN A 179 0.12 -14.03 -8.93
C GLN A 179 -1.33 -14.20 -8.54
N GLU A 180 -1.54 -14.98 -7.50
CA GLU A 180 -2.85 -15.22 -6.95
C GLU A 180 -3.47 -13.92 -6.43
N ALA A 181 -2.68 -13.03 -5.80
CA ALA A 181 -3.16 -11.71 -5.41
C ALA A 181 -3.64 -10.88 -6.62
N LYS A 182 -2.87 -10.82 -7.71
CA LYS A 182 -3.27 -10.13 -8.95
C LYS A 182 -4.54 -10.75 -9.53
N ASP A 183 -4.57 -12.06 -9.72
CA ASP A 183 -5.71 -12.76 -10.32
C ASP A 183 -7.00 -12.55 -9.51
N LEU A 184 -6.87 -12.53 -8.17
CA LEU A 184 -7.98 -12.23 -7.26
C LEU A 184 -8.43 -10.77 -7.34
N ALA A 185 -7.50 -9.82 -7.45
CA ALA A 185 -7.82 -8.41 -7.60
C ALA A 185 -8.51 -8.13 -8.95
N GLU A 186 -8.04 -8.72 -10.05
CA GLU A 186 -8.66 -8.59 -11.37
C GLU A 186 -10.06 -9.21 -11.40
N TYR A 187 -10.22 -10.39 -10.82
CA TYR A 187 -11.54 -11.00 -10.61
C TYR A 187 -12.46 -10.08 -9.82
N ALA A 188 -11.99 -9.55 -8.69
CA ALA A 188 -12.77 -8.68 -7.83
C ALA A 188 -13.27 -7.42 -8.57
N ILE A 189 -12.39 -6.77 -9.33
CA ILE A 189 -12.74 -5.58 -10.12
C ILE A 189 -13.76 -5.93 -11.20
N ALA A 190 -13.58 -7.04 -11.89
CA ALA A 190 -14.50 -7.48 -12.94
C ALA A 190 -15.92 -7.71 -12.39
N GLU A 191 -16.03 -8.30 -11.20
CA GLU A 191 -17.32 -8.50 -10.52
C GLU A 191 -17.92 -7.19 -10.00
N ILE A 192 -17.14 -6.33 -9.34
CA ILE A 192 -17.64 -5.07 -8.76
C ILE A 192 -18.10 -4.09 -9.82
N LYS A 193 -17.47 -4.08 -11.01
CA LYS A 193 -17.91 -3.27 -12.16
C LYS A 193 -19.31 -3.66 -12.67
N LYS A 194 -19.82 -4.84 -12.31
CA LYS A 194 -21.20 -5.24 -12.62
C LYS A 194 -22.22 -4.61 -11.67
N SER A 195 -21.78 -4.19 -10.48
CA SER A 195 -22.64 -3.50 -9.53
C SER A 195 -23.11 -2.14 -10.10
N LYS A 196 -24.28 -1.67 -9.67
CA LYS A 196 -24.75 -0.31 -10.00
C LYS A 196 -24.31 0.73 -8.95
N ASP A 197 -23.51 0.33 -7.97
CA ASP A 197 -23.08 1.18 -6.86
C ASP A 197 -21.78 1.91 -7.22
N LYS A 198 -21.92 3.12 -7.79
CA LYS A 198 -20.78 3.97 -8.16
C LYS A 198 -19.90 4.35 -6.96
N TRP A 199 -20.49 4.51 -5.78
CA TRP A 199 -19.76 4.86 -4.56
C TRP A 199 -18.78 3.75 -4.16
N LEU A 200 -19.23 2.51 -4.30
CA LEU A 200 -18.42 1.32 -4.05
C LEU A 200 -17.34 1.18 -5.13
N ILE A 201 -17.72 1.21 -6.41
CA ILE A 201 -16.79 1.03 -7.54
C ILE A 201 -15.58 1.96 -7.45
N ARG A 202 -15.79 3.25 -7.17
CA ARG A 202 -14.68 4.22 -7.10
C ARG A 202 -13.71 3.96 -5.95
N ARG A 203 -14.20 3.54 -4.78
CA ARG A 203 -13.35 3.20 -3.63
C ARG A 203 -12.50 1.98 -3.94
N PHE A 204 -13.12 0.98 -4.55
CA PHE A 204 -12.45 -0.24 -4.99
C PHE A 204 -11.37 0.02 -6.04
N LEU A 205 -11.67 0.82 -7.06
CA LEU A 205 -10.68 1.17 -8.07
C LEU A 205 -9.51 1.99 -7.48
N SER A 206 -9.81 2.92 -6.55
CA SER A 206 -8.77 3.68 -5.87
C SER A 206 -7.88 2.80 -4.98
N ASP A 207 -8.46 1.89 -4.21
CA ASP A 207 -7.72 0.95 -3.35
C ASP A 207 -6.87 -0.01 -4.18
N TYR A 208 -7.42 -0.60 -5.24
CA TYR A 208 -6.67 -1.44 -6.16
C TYR A 208 -5.49 -0.70 -6.80
N ALA A 209 -5.73 0.50 -7.33
CA ALA A 209 -4.70 1.26 -8.03
C ALA A 209 -3.57 1.68 -7.09
N PHE A 210 -3.88 2.06 -5.86
CA PHE A 210 -2.86 2.50 -4.92
C PHE A 210 -2.16 1.33 -4.20
N ASP A 211 -2.92 0.36 -3.70
CA ASP A 211 -2.39 -0.70 -2.82
C ASP A 211 -1.82 -1.88 -3.62
N ILE A 212 -2.24 -2.09 -4.88
CA ILE A 212 -1.90 -3.26 -5.70
C ILE A 212 -1.19 -2.87 -7.00
N MET A 213 -1.74 -1.96 -7.82
CA MET A 213 -1.11 -1.63 -9.11
C MET A 213 0.27 -1.00 -8.97
N THR A 214 0.53 -0.25 -7.90
CA THR A 214 1.86 0.33 -7.61
C THR A 214 2.98 -0.71 -7.55
N TRP A 215 2.63 -1.97 -7.30
CA TRP A 215 3.56 -3.09 -7.27
C TRP A 215 3.74 -3.80 -8.61
N LEU A 216 2.75 -3.67 -9.50
CA LEU A 216 2.60 -4.52 -10.68
C LEU A 216 2.79 -3.74 -11.98
N GLU A 217 2.42 -2.48 -11.97
CA GLU A 217 2.31 -1.62 -13.14
C GLU A 217 3.10 -0.31 -12.93
N LYS A 218 3.17 0.53 -13.96
CA LYS A 218 3.81 1.84 -13.85
C LYS A 218 2.99 2.77 -12.95
N THR A 219 3.66 3.65 -12.22
CA THR A 219 3.01 4.64 -11.33
C THR A 219 1.99 5.49 -12.09
N GLU A 220 2.23 5.85 -13.35
CA GLU A 220 1.30 6.62 -14.18
C GLU A 220 -0.02 5.89 -14.47
N GLU A 221 0.03 4.57 -14.63
CA GLU A 221 -1.16 3.74 -14.86
C GLU A 221 -2.00 3.69 -13.58
N SER A 222 -1.34 3.58 -12.42
CA SER A 222 -1.99 3.66 -11.11
C SER A 222 -2.67 5.01 -10.92
N ILE A 223 -1.99 6.12 -11.23
CA ILE A 223 -2.56 7.48 -11.17
C ILE A 223 -3.81 7.57 -12.05
N THR A 224 -3.74 7.09 -13.29
CA THR A 224 -4.86 7.15 -14.25
C THR A 224 -6.10 6.43 -13.71
N VAL A 225 -5.95 5.26 -13.11
CA VAL A 225 -7.09 4.51 -12.55
C VAL A 225 -7.71 5.23 -11.34
N ILE A 226 -6.90 5.88 -10.49
CA ILE A 226 -7.43 6.68 -9.38
C ILE A 226 -8.17 7.92 -9.91
N GLU A 227 -7.66 8.56 -10.96
CA GLU A 227 -8.32 9.69 -11.62
C GLU A 227 -9.66 9.28 -12.24
N ASP A 228 -9.70 8.18 -12.98
CA ASP A 228 -10.94 7.65 -13.55
C ASP A 228 -11.97 7.29 -12.47
N ALA A 229 -11.51 6.73 -11.34
CA ALA A 229 -12.35 6.46 -10.18
C ALA A 229 -12.91 7.74 -9.55
N TYR A 230 -12.08 8.79 -9.47
CA TYR A 230 -12.49 10.11 -8.98
C TYR A 230 -13.60 10.73 -9.84
N LEU A 231 -13.53 10.57 -11.16
CA LEU A 231 -14.51 11.11 -12.11
C LEU A 231 -15.90 10.43 -12.06
N LEU A 232 -16.09 9.35 -11.28
CA LEU A 232 -17.38 8.65 -11.10
C LEU A 232 -18.36 9.41 -10.15
N ASP A 233 -18.30 10.74 -10.21
CA ASP A 233 -18.73 11.80 -9.29
C ASP A 233 -19.94 11.54 -8.33
N ASP A 234 -19.68 11.90 -7.06
CA ASP A 234 -20.64 12.33 -6.04
C ASP A 234 -19.95 13.42 -5.21
N ALA A 235 -20.21 14.68 -5.56
CA ALA A 235 -19.56 15.87 -5.02
C ALA A 235 -19.75 16.08 -3.49
N GLN A 236 -20.57 15.25 -2.83
CA GLN A 236 -20.79 15.32 -1.38
C GLN A 236 -19.86 14.40 -0.57
N ASP A 237 -19.11 13.48 -1.19
CA ASP A 237 -18.17 12.59 -0.48
C ASP A 237 -16.77 13.19 -0.40
N THR A 238 -16.62 14.17 0.48
CA THR A 238 -15.35 14.88 0.74
C THR A 238 -14.26 13.94 1.27
N ALA A 239 -14.63 12.90 2.02
CA ALA A 239 -13.67 11.93 2.55
C ALA A 239 -13.02 11.08 1.45
N PHE A 240 -13.80 10.61 0.46
CA PHE A 240 -13.21 9.93 -0.70
C PHE A 240 -12.34 10.88 -1.52
N ALA A 241 -12.79 12.12 -1.73
CA ALA A 241 -12.01 13.12 -2.45
C ALA A 241 -10.64 13.34 -1.80
N ASN A 242 -10.60 13.59 -0.48
CA ASN A 242 -9.36 13.74 0.27
C ASN A 242 -8.46 12.50 0.16
N LYS A 243 -9.03 11.29 0.31
CA LYS A 243 -8.27 10.03 0.18
C LYS A 243 -7.65 9.87 -1.23
N ALA A 244 -8.42 10.13 -2.28
CA ALA A 244 -7.94 10.03 -3.65
C ALA A 244 -6.85 11.07 -3.96
N VAL A 245 -7.03 12.30 -3.48
CA VAL A 245 -6.06 13.41 -3.56
C VAL A 245 -4.76 13.04 -2.89
N THR A 246 -4.80 12.59 -1.63
CA THR A 246 -3.62 12.17 -0.87
C THR A 246 -2.87 11.06 -1.60
N ARG A 247 -3.58 10.09 -2.17
CA ARG A 247 -2.97 9.00 -2.94
C ARG A 247 -2.31 9.47 -4.22
N ILE A 248 -2.97 10.31 -5.01
CA ILE A 248 -2.38 10.87 -6.24
C ILE A 248 -1.14 11.70 -5.90
N PHE A 249 -1.21 12.53 -4.86
CA PHE A 249 -0.05 13.28 -4.34
C PHE A 249 1.11 12.34 -4.00
N GLN A 250 0.85 11.29 -3.22
CA GLN A 250 1.85 10.28 -2.85
C GLN A 250 2.46 9.59 -4.06
N LEU A 251 1.65 9.21 -5.05
CA LEU A 251 2.14 8.57 -6.29
C LEU A 251 3.03 9.51 -7.11
N TYR A 252 2.68 10.80 -7.20
CA TYR A 252 3.56 11.78 -7.85
C TYR A 252 4.88 11.95 -7.09
N VAL A 253 4.85 11.96 -5.76
CA VAL A 253 6.08 11.98 -4.96
C VAL A 253 6.90 10.71 -5.21
N PHE A 254 6.29 9.53 -5.26
CA PHE A 254 6.98 8.28 -5.57
C PHE A 254 7.54 8.19 -7.00
N SER A 255 6.95 8.92 -7.95
CA SER A 255 7.49 9.04 -9.31
C SER A 255 8.62 10.07 -9.42
N GLY A 256 9.01 10.71 -8.31
CA GLY A 256 10.11 11.66 -8.24
C GLY A 256 9.78 13.12 -8.42
N HIS A 257 8.50 13.49 -8.30
CA HIS A 257 8.16 14.90 -8.18
C HIS A 257 8.50 15.42 -6.79
N ASN A 258 9.04 16.64 -6.76
CA ASN A 258 9.12 17.34 -5.48
C ASN A 258 7.72 17.70 -4.97
N PHE A 259 7.57 17.98 -3.68
CA PHE A 259 6.26 18.27 -3.06
C PHE A 259 5.51 19.41 -3.75
N LYS A 260 6.21 20.45 -4.20
CA LYS A 260 5.59 21.60 -4.86
C LYS A 260 5.03 21.22 -6.22
N GLU A 261 5.75 20.42 -6.99
CA GLU A 261 5.31 19.89 -8.29
C GLU A 261 4.18 18.88 -8.14
N ALA A 262 4.33 17.92 -7.22
CA ALA A 262 3.30 16.94 -6.91
C ALA A 262 2.00 17.65 -6.49
N PHE A 263 2.12 18.67 -5.65
CA PHE A 263 1.00 19.52 -5.27
C PHE A 263 0.40 20.28 -6.45
N SER A 264 1.22 20.92 -7.31
CA SER A 264 0.72 21.61 -8.51
C SER A 264 -0.06 20.66 -9.43
N LYS A 265 0.44 19.43 -9.63
CA LYS A 265 -0.23 18.41 -10.47
C LYS A 265 -1.60 18.00 -9.92
N VAL A 266 -1.71 17.91 -8.61
CA VAL A 266 -2.97 17.58 -7.92
C VAL A 266 -3.91 18.79 -7.92
N ASN A 267 -3.40 19.99 -7.65
CA ASN A 267 -4.17 21.23 -7.56
C ASN A 267 -4.73 21.68 -8.92
N ASP A 268 -3.94 21.62 -10.00
CA ASP A 268 -4.36 22.03 -11.36
C ASP A 268 -5.59 21.26 -11.85
N LYS A 269 -5.85 20.09 -11.27
CA LYS A 269 -7.01 19.25 -11.58
C LYS A 269 -8.18 19.44 -10.63
N LEU A 270 -7.94 19.84 -9.37
CA LEU A 270 -8.91 19.69 -8.27
C LEU A 270 -9.16 20.96 -7.44
N SER A 271 -8.45 22.08 -7.70
CA SER A 271 -8.62 23.37 -7.00
C SER A 271 -8.49 23.26 -5.47
N LEU A 272 -7.45 22.59 -5.00
CA LEU A 272 -7.19 22.27 -3.60
C LEU A 272 -6.04 23.11 -3.02
N SER A 273 -6.04 23.29 -1.71
CA SER A 273 -4.90 23.81 -0.95
C SER A 273 -4.06 22.67 -0.38
N LEU A 274 -2.78 22.92 -0.05
CA LEU A 274 -1.88 21.90 0.52
C LEU A 274 -2.39 21.39 1.88
N GLU A 275 -3.13 22.25 2.58
CA GLU A 275 -3.75 21.98 3.88
C GLU A 275 -4.89 20.95 3.77
N ASP A 276 -5.44 20.74 2.57
CA ASP A 276 -6.47 19.73 2.30
C ASP A 276 -5.89 18.32 2.10
N VAL A 277 -4.58 18.18 1.99
CA VAL A 277 -3.89 16.89 1.85
C VAL A 277 -3.64 16.28 3.24
N GLU A 278 -4.63 15.56 3.76
CA GLU A 278 -4.51 14.86 5.04
C GLU A 278 -3.55 13.67 4.93
N MET A 279 -2.46 13.72 5.71
CA MET A 279 -1.48 12.64 5.84
C MET A 279 -1.02 12.49 7.28
N LEU A 280 -0.76 11.25 7.69
CA LEU A 280 -0.13 10.98 8.98
C LEU A 280 1.27 11.64 9.02
N PRO A 281 1.69 12.24 10.15
CA PRO A 281 3.00 12.88 10.26
C PRO A 281 4.18 11.96 9.90
N GLN A 282 4.08 10.68 10.22
CA GLN A 282 5.10 9.69 9.88
C GLN A 282 5.15 9.44 8.36
N VAL A 283 4.00 9.45 7.68
CA VAL A 283 3.92 9.33 6.21
C VAL A 283 4.53 10.55 5.55
N GLN A 284 4.17 11.74 6.00
CA GLN A 284 4.77 12.97 5.50
C GLN A 284 6.29 12.95 5.68
N SER A 285 6.77 12.56 6.87
CA SER A 285 8.20 12.45 7.16
C SER A 285 8.89 11.45 6.20
N VAL A 286 8.25 10.32 5.88
CA VAL A 286 8.76 9.36 4.89
C VAL A 286 8.83 9.97 3.50
N LEU A 287 7.75 10.62 3.04
CA LEU A 287 7.70 11.24 1.71
C LEU A 287 8.75 12.34 1.55
N GLU A 288 8.95 13.16 2.59
CA GLU A 288 10.00 14.19 2.63
C GLU A 288 11.39 13.58 2.51
N LEU A 289 11.61 12.39 3.07
CA LEU A 289 12.89 11.68 2.99
C LEU A 289 13.14 11.02 1.63
N LEU A 290 12.07 10.70 0.88
CA LEU A 290 12.18 10.15 -0.48
C LEU A 290 12.50 11.23 -1.53
N GLN A 291 12.30 12.51 -1.20
CA GLN A 291 12.68 13.62 -2.07
C GLN A 291 14.16 13.57 -2.40
N LEU A 292 14.52 13.85 -3.66
CA LEU A 292 15.90 13.86 -4.14
C LEU A 292 16.82 14.73 -3.26
N LYS A 293 16.32 15.87 -2.78
CA LYS A 293 17.02 16.74 -1.84
C LYS A 293 17.46 15.98 -0.59
N SER A 294 16.55 15.24 0.04
CA SER A 294 16.82 14.47 1.26
C SER A 294 17.80 13.32 1.01
N LEU A 295 17.74 12.67 -0.17
CA LEU A 295 18.71 11.65 -0.58
C LEU A 295 20.15 12.20 -0.66
N THR A 296 20.30 13.50 -0.96
CA THR A 296 21.59 14.20 -1.00
C THR A 296 22.11 14.64 0.37
N GLU A 297 21.37 14.46 1.46
CA GLU A 297 21.82 14.79 2.83
C GLU A 297 22.24 13.55 3.64
N LYS A 298 23.38 13.60 4.34
CA LYS A 298 23.86 12.46 5.19
C LYS A 298 22.97 12.19 6.40
N SER A 299 22.36 13.23 6.98
CA SER A 299 21.48 13.17 8.16
C SER A 299 20.13 12.50 7.89
N SER A 300 19.69 12.47 6.64
CA SER A 300 18.38 11.94 6.25
C SER A 300 18.32 10.40 6.32
N LEU A 301 19.45 9.71 6.11
CA LEU A 301 19.51 8.25 6.16
C LEU A 301 19.19 7.69 7.58
N GLU A 302 19.70 8.33 8.63
CA GLU A 302 19.43 7.93 10.03
C GLU A 302 17.96 8.16 10.42
N LYS A 303 17.34 9.22 9.89
CA LYS A 303 15.91 9.51 10.10
C LYS A 303 15.02 8.45 9.45
N VAL A 304 15.34 8.01 8.23
CA VAL A 304 14.59 6.95 7.52
C VAL A 304 14.53 5.68 8.36
N LEU A 305 15.66 5.26 8.93
CA LEU A 305 15.75 4.02 9.70
C LEU A 305 15.02 4.13 11.03
N MET A 306 15.16 5.27 11.70
CA MET A 306 14.45 5.50 12.95
C MET A 306 12.93 5.48 12.74
N ILE A 307 12.44 5.86 11.57
CA ILE A 307 11.02 5.76 11.19
C ILE A 307 10.67 4.31 10.82
N LEU A 308 11.46 3.65 9.96
CA LEU A 308 11.20 2.28 9.50
C LEU A 308 11.26 1.25 10.64
N ASP A 309 12.18 1.39 11.59
CA ASP A 309 12.31 0.45 12.72
C ASP A 309 11.31 0.71 13.84
N LYS A 310 10.86 1.97 14.03
CA LYS A 310 9.80 2.30 15.00
C LYS A 310 8.41 1.95 14.51
N GLU A 311 8.19 2.03 13.20
CA GLU A 311 6.86 1.86 12.62
C GLU A 311 6.85 0.81 11.49
N PRO A 312 7.06 -0.49 11.82
CA PRO A 312 6.95 -1.56 10.83
C PRO A 312 5.64 -1.56 10.05
N SER A 313 4.55 -1.13 10.70
CA SER A 313 3.23 -1.02 10.11
C SER A 313 3.16 -0.09 8.88
N LEU A 314 4.04 0.93 8.79
CA LEU A 314 4.08 1.83 7.62
C LEU A 314 4.53 1.08 6.37
N TYR A 315 5.50 0.17 6.51
CA TYR A 315 5.91 -0.67 5.41
C TYR A 315 5.22 -2.03 5.37
N GLU A 316 4.36 -2.41 6.30
CA GLU A 316 3.62 -3.68 6.19
C GLU A 316 2.17 -3.47 5.77
N GLY A 317 1.68 -2.22 5.73
CA GLY A 317 0.26 -1.97 5.66
C GLY A 317 -0.33 -1.20 4.49
N ASN A 318 0.28 -0.12 4.00
CA ASN A 318 -0.35 0.70 2.95
C ASN A 318 0.59 1.65 2.18
N LEU A 319 1.83 1.84 2.61
CA LEU A 319 2.65 2.98 2.15
C LEU A 319 3.95 2.55 1.49
N LEU A 320 4.04 1.29 1.10
CA LEU A 320 5.26 0.76 0.54
C LEU A 320 5.41 1.21 -0.91
N HIS A 321 6.25 2.22 -1.10
CA HIS A 321 7.10 2.21 -2.27
C HIS A 321 8.31 1.31 -1.99
N PRO A 322 8.67 0.37 -2.89
CA PRO A 322 9.83 -0.53 -2.77
C PRO A 322 11.15 0.13 -2.34
N MET A 323 11.30 1.43 -2.65
CA MET A 323 12.48 2.23 -2.35
C MET A 323 12.84 2.27 -0.86
N LEU A 324 11.86 2.20 0.05
CA LEU A 324 12.11 2.22 1.49
C LEU A 324 12.90 0.99 1.97
N LEU A 325 12.66 -0.17 1.36
CA LEU A 325 13.39 -1.39 1.67
C LEU A 325 14.84 -1.32 1.16
N LEU A 326 15.09 -0.65 0.04
CA LEU A 326 16.45 -0.42 -0.48
C LEU A 326 17.26 0.51 0.43
N LEU A 327 16.65 1.59 0.92
CA LEU A 327 17.30 2.48 1.88
C LEU A 327 17.70 1.76 3.16
N LYS A 328 16.88 0.80 3.61
CA LYS A 328 17.22 -0.09 4.73
C LYS A 328 18.40 -1.01 4.41
N VAL A 329 18.47 -1.61 3.22
CA VAL A 329 19.63 -2.43 2.79
C VAL A 329 20.93 -1.63 2.82
N ILE A 330 20.95 -0.45 2.21
CA ILE A 330 22.14 0.41 2.12
C ILE A 330 22.75 0.65 3.52
N HIS A 331 21.90 0.89 4.51
CA HIS A 331 22.34 1.12 5.88
C HIS A 331 22.98 -0.12 6.52
N LEU A 332 22.29 -1.26 6.43
CA LEU A 332 22.74 -2.51 7.05
C LEU A 332 24.12 -2.91 6.52
N VAL A 333 24.34 -2.76 5.21
CA VAL A 333 25.64 -3.03 4.59
C VAL A 333 26.70 -2.02 5.06
N ARG A 334 26.37 -0.73 5.14
CA ARG A 334 27.32 0.33 5.52
C ARG A 334 27.84 0.24 6.96
N ASN A 335 26.99 -0.19 7.88
CA ASN A 335 27.33 -0.21 9.31
C ASN A 335 28.13 -1.44 9.76
N LYS A 336 28.48 -2.35 8.85
CA LYS A 336 29.27 -3.55 9.15
C LYS A 336 28.74 -4.29 10.38
N GLU A 337 27.41 -4.40 10.51
CA GLU A 337 26.85 -5.40 11.41
C GLU A 337 27.41 -6.78 11.02
N LEU A 338 27.45 -7.72 11.96
CA LEU A 338 27.97 -9.07 11.71
C LEU A 338 27.45 -9.57 10.35
N GLU A 339 28.36 -10.02 9.48
CA GLU A 339 28.10 -10.36 8.07
C GLU A 339 26.86 -11.27 7.92
N GLU A 340 26.64 -12.16 8.90
CA GLU A 340 25.50 -13.05 9.01
C GLU A 340 24.15 -12.33 9.20
N ASN A 341 24.11 -11.24 9.99
CA ASN A 341 22.90 -10.42 10.19
C ASN A 341 22.56 -9.59 8.95
N VAL A 342 23.58 -9.06 8.26
CA VAL A 342 23.40 -8.28 7.02
C VAL A 342 22.91 -9.19 5.90
N LEU A 343 23.53 -10.36 5.73
CA LEU A 343 23.10 -11.35 4.73
C LEU A 343 21.71 -11.88 5.01
N GLU A 344 21.34 -12.15 6.27
CA GLU A 344 20.00 -12.59 6.63
C GLU A 344 18.95 -11.48 6.41
N ALA A 345 19.26 -10.22 6.73
CA ALA A 345 18.36 -9.11 6.48
C ALA A 345 18.19 -8.81 4.99
N ILE A 346 19.28 -8.85 4.22
CA ILE A 346 19.24 -8.74 2.75
C ILE A 346 18.50 -9.91 2.14
N ARG A 347 18.74 -11.13 2.62
CA ARG A 347 18.01 -12.32 2.17
C ARG A 347 16.52 -12.18 2.47
N ARG A 348 16.11 -11.67 3.63
CA ARG A 348 14.69 -11.38 3.91
C ARG A 348 14.12 -10.35 2.95
N ILE A 349 14.89 -9.31 2.61
CA ILE A 349 14.47 -8.27 1.67
C ILE A 349 14.41 -8.83 0.22
N LEU A 350 15.38 -9.62 -0.20
CA LEU A 350 15.43 -10.28 -1.51
C LEU A 350 14.42 -11.42 -1.64
N ASP A 351 14.20 -12.23 -0.60
CA ASP A 351 13.15 -13.25 -0.57
C ASP A 351 11.77 -12.57 -0.63
N ARG A 352 11.59 -11.40 0.02
CA ARG A 352 10.38 -10.57 -0.15
C ARG A 352 10.22 -10.09 -1.60
N PHE A 353 11.30 -9.67 -2.26
CA PHE A 353 11.27 -9.24 -3.65
C PHE A 353 11.21 -10.41 -4.67
N LYS A 354 11.65 -11.62 -4.30
CA LYS A 354 11.69 -12.81 -5.17
C LYS A 354 10.28 -13.26 -5.58
N TYR A 355 9.29 -13.07 -4.70
CA TYR A 355 7.87 -13.30 -5.03
C TYR A 355 7.30 -12.22 -5.98
N TRP A 356 8.05 -11.15 -6.27
CA TRP A 356 7.63 -10.03 -7.13
C TRP A 356 8.23 -10.08 -8.55
N ALA A 357 9.28 -10.88 -8.76
CA ALA A 357 10.04 -10.96 -10.01
C ALA A 357 9.19 -11.26 -11.28
N GLY A 358 7.94 -11.70 -11.12
CA GLY A 358 7.01 -11.99 -12.21
C GLY A 358 6.36 -10.78 -12.87
N TYR A 359 6.32 -9.59 -12.25
CA TYR A 359 5.41 -8.50 -12.70
C TYR A 359 6.11 -7.26 -13.23
N SER A 360 7.19 -6.84 -12.59
CA SER A 360 8.14 -5.91 -13.19
C SER A 360 9.54 -6.51 -13.15
N PRO A 361 9.80 -7.55 -13.96
CA PRO A 361 11.08 -8.26 -13.95
C PRO A 361 12.25 -7.31 -14.17
N LEU A 362 12.05 -6.23 -14.91
CA LEU A 362 13.08 -5.21 -15.13
C LEU A 362 13.37 -4.40 -13.86
N ILE A 363 12.33 -3.85 -13.20
CA ILE A 363 12.53 -3.06 -11.97
C ILE A 363 13.09 -3.93 -10.85
N PHE A 364 12.57 -5.15 -10.69
CA PHE A 364 13.08 -6.12 -9.71
C PHE A 364 14.55 -6.47 -9.97
N GLN A 365 14.88 -6.79 -11.21
CA GLN A 365 16.26 -7.11 -11.60
C GLN A 365 17.19 -5.90 -11.34
N GLY A 366 16.69 -4.68 -11.56
CA GLY A 366 17.39 -3.46 -11.17
C GLY A 366 17.69 -3.38 -9.67
N TRP A 367 16.73 -3.75 -8.80
CA TRP A 367 16.95 -3.79 -7.35
C TRP A 367 17.94 -4.87 -6.93
N VAL A 368 17.86 -6.05 -7.54
CA VAL A 368 18.81 -7.15 -7.30
C VAL A 368 20.22 -6.69 -7.62
N PHE A 369 20.43 -6.09 -8.80
CA PHE A 369 21.73 -5.55 -9.18
C PHE A 369 22.20 -4.45 -8.24
N PHE A 370 21.32 -3.54 -7.81
CA PHE A 370 21.68 -2.49 -6.87
C PHE A 370 22.13 -3.05 -5.50
N ILE A 371 21.38 -4.00 -4.96
CA ILE A 371 21.69 -4.66 -3.68
C ILE A 371 23.00 -5.44 -3.78
N GLU A 372 23.18 -6.20 -4.87
CA GLU A 372 24.43 -6.93 -5.11
C GLU A 372 25.61 -5.97 -5.28
N ALA A 373 25.42 -4.84 -5.98
CA ALA A 373 26.44 -3.80 -6.11
C ALA A 373 26.92 -3.31 -4.75
N GLU A 374 26.00 -2.96 -3.84
CA GLU A 374 26.35 -2.57 -2.48
C GLU A 374 27.14 -3.69 -1.78
N MET A 375 26.66 -4.94 -1.80
CA MET A 375 27.37 -6.05 -1.15
C MET A 375 28.80 -6.26 -1.67
N ARG A 376 28.97 -6.28 -2.99
CA ARG A 376 30.26 -6.48 -3.68
C ARG A 376 31.23 -5.36 -3.35
N TRP A 377 30.74 -4.12 -3.25
CA TRP A 377 31.55 -2.97 -2.87
C TRP A 377 32.22 -3.19 -1.50
N PHE A 378 31.45 -3.61 -0.50
CA PHE A 378 31.96 -3.83 0.86
C PHE A 378 32.81 -5.10 0.98
N ALA A 379 32.63 -6.08 0.09
CA ALA A 379 33.52 -7.23 -0.06
C ALA A 379 34.87 -6.87 -0.73
N GLY A 380 35.03 -5.63 -1.21
CA GLY A 380 36.23 -5.18 -1.94
C GLY A 380 36.24 -5.57 -3.42
N GLU A 381 35.13 -6.08 -3.95
CA GLU A 381 34.93 -6.41 -5.36
C GLU A 381 34.45 -5.16 -6.13
N ILE A 382 35.28 -4.10 -6.11
CA ILE A 382 34.92 -2.74 -6.53
C ILE A 382 34.49 -2.65 -8.01
N GLU A 383 35.23 -3.26 -8.93
CA GLU A 383 34.89 -3.19 -10.37
C GLU A 383 33.62 -4.00 -10.70
N THR A 384 33.43 -5.17 -10.07
CA THR A 384 32.18 -5.95 -10.19
C THR A 384 30.98 -5.15 -9.66
N SER A 385 31.17 -4.45 -8.55
CA SER A 385 30.15 -3.55 -7.99
C SER A 385 29.80 -2.42 -8.95
N ASP A 386 30.79 -1.81 -9.60
CA ASP A 386 30.59 -0.73 -10.57
C ASP A 386 29.75 -1.18 -11.77
N ASP A 387 30.05 -2.36 -12.31
CA ASP A 387 29.26 -2.99 -13.39
C ASP A 387 27.82 -3.26 -12.96
N LEU A 388 27.62 -3.73 -11.72
CA LEU A 388 26.29 -3.99 -11.17
C LEU A 388 25.49 -2.69 -10.96
N TYR A 389 26.12 -1.58 -10.55
CA TYR A 389 25.42 -0.28 -10.50
C TYR A 389 24.97 0.20 -11.88
N ILE A 390 25.78 -0.04 -12.93
CA ILE A 390 25.39 0.27 -14.32
C ILE A 390 24.17 -0.58 -14.71
N GLN A 391 24.24 -1.89 -14.49
CA GLN A 391 23.12 -2.80 -14.79
C GLN A 391 21.87 -2.42 -14.00
N ALA A 392 22.00 -2.08 -12.72
CA ALA A 392 20.89 -1.61 -11.90
C ALA A 392 20.19 -0.40 -12.54
N LYS A 393 20.97 0.61 -12.93
CA LYS A 393 20.46 1.83 -13.58
C LYS A 393 19.76 1.52 -14.91
N ASP A 394 20.33 0.64 -15.73
CA ASP A 394 19.79 0.29 -17.06
C ASP A 394 18.50 -0.53 -16.97
N PHE A 395 18.37 -1.37 -15.94
CA PHE A 395 17.16 -2.15 -15.71
C PHE A 395 16.01 -1.33 -15.08
N MET A 396 16.31 -0.21 -14.43
CA MET A 396 15.33 0.76 -13.93
C MET A 396 14.70 1.63 -15.05
N THR A 397 14.70 1.17 -16.30
CA THR A 397 14.52 2.02 -17.49
C THR A 397 13.15 2.67 -17.64
N SER A 398 12.10 2.21 -16.95
CA SER A 398 10.75 2.79 -17.04
C SER A 398 10.42 3.70 -15.85
N THR A 399 10.34 5.01 -16.12
CA THR A 399 9.61 6.08 -15.38
C THR A 399 9.93 6.37 -13.91
N VAL A 400 10.69 5.55 -13.17
CA VAL A 400 11.00 5.85 -11.76
C VAL A 400 12.32 6.63 -11.64
N ASN A 401 12.23 7.96 -11.81
CA ASN A 401 13.39 8.86 -11.87
C ASN A 401 14.22 8.85 -10.58
N ASP A 402 13.57 8.81 -9.42
CA ASP A 402 14.23 8.78 -8.12
C ASP A 402 15.13 7.58 -7.91
N LEU A 403 14.76 6.40 -8.43
CA LEU A 403 15.58 5.21 -8.30
C LEU A 403 16.85 5.32 -9.14
N LYS A 404 16.77 5.88 -10.36
CA LYS A 404 17.95 6.14 -11.19
C LYS A 404 18.87 7.17 -10.56
N CYS A 405 18.28 8.23 -9.99
CA CYS A 405 19.01 9.26 -9.25
C CYS A 405 19.67 8.67 -8.00
N LEU A 406 18.97 7.83 -7.24
CA LEU A 406 19.51 7.13 -6.07
C LEU A 406 20.68 6.22 -6.44
N VAL A 407 20.51 5.36 -7.46
CA VAL A 407 21.58 4.46 -7.94
C VAL A 407 22.81 5.25 -8.36
N SER A 408 22.61 6.34 -9.12
CA SER A 408 23.71 7.17 -9.63
C SER A 408 24.42 7.95 -8.51
N LEU A 409 23.65 8.55 -7.58
CA LEU A 409 24.18 9.23 -6.41
C LEU A 409 24.95 8.28 -5.50
N ARG A 410 24.46 7.04 -5.32
CA ARG A 410 25.15 6.02 -4.52
C ARG A 410 26.46 5.60 -5.17
N ARG A 411 26.44 5.25 -6.45
CA ARG A 411 27.65 4.92 -7.23
C ARG A 411 28.70 6.03 -7.14
N LEU A 412 28.29 7.29 -7.34
CA LEU A 412 29.17 8.46 -7.18
C LEU A 412 29.71 8.59 -5.75
N SER A 413 28.85 8.49 -4.74
CA SER A 413 29.25 8.60 -3.34
C SER A 413 30.29 7.54 -2.97
N GLN A 414 30.11 6.30 -3.44
CA GLN A 414 31.01 5.19 -3.19
C GLN A 414 32.41 5.45 -3.80
N TRP A 415 32.47 5.81 -5.08
CA TRP A 415 33.75 6.15 -5.73
C TRP A 415 34.44 7.36 -5.11
N TYR A 416 33.68 8.39 -4.75
CA TYR A 416 34.24 9.57 -4.06
C TYR A 416 34.80 9.20 -2.68
N ASP A 417 34.10 8.37 -1.90
CA ASP A 417 34.61 7.91 -0.60
C ASP A 417 35.85 7.00 -0.74
N HIS A 418 35.98 6.27 -1.86
CA HIS A 418 37.12 5.38 -2.12
C HIS A 418 38.37 6.07 -2.65
N GLU A 419 38.23 6.97 -3.65
CA GLU A 419 39.36 7.58 -4.35
C GLU A 419 39.42 9.11 -4.24
N GLY A 420 38.39 9.75 -3.67
CA GLY A 420 38.25 11.20 -3.69
C GLY A 420 37.88 11.74 -5.07
N VAL A 421 38.38 12.95 -5.39
CA VAL A 421 38.15 13.58 -6.69
C VAL A 421 39.17 13.06 -7.70
N THR A 422 38.69 12.28 -8.66
CA THR A 422 39.45 11.69 -9.76
C THR A 422 38.71 11.96 -11.08
N PRO A 423 39.36 11.77 -12.25
CA PRO A 423 38.65 11.86 -13.53
C PRO A 423 37.42 10.94 -13.60
N ARG A 424 37.48 9.77 -12.91
CA ARG A 424 36.37 8.82 -12.83
C ARG A 424 35.21 9.39 -12.01
N SER A 425 35.48 9.88 -10.79
CA SER A 425 34.42 10.46 -9.96
C SER A 425 33.86 11.77 -10.53
N GLN A 426 34.65 12.54 -11.29
CA GLN A 426 34.14 13.68 -12.06
C GLN A 426 33.16 13.24 -13.16
N ILE A 427 33.50 12.23 -13.95
CA ILE A 427 32.58 11.70 -14.97
C ILE A 427 31.28 11.21 -14.33
N LEU A 428 31.37 10.51 -13.19
CA LEU A 428 30.18 10.06 -12.44
C LEU A 428 29.38 11.23 -11.87
N PHE A 429 30.06 12.30 -11.44
CA PHE A 429 29.40 13.52 -10.98
C PHE A 429 28.63 14.18 -12.12
N ASP A 430 29.25 14.36 -13.28
CA ASP A 430 28.61 14.96 -14.45
C ASP A 430 27.42 14.12 -14.94
N GLN A 431 27.55 12.79 -14.94
CA GLN A 431 26.46 11.88 -15.27
C GLN A 431 25.31 11.97 -14.26
N THR A 432 25.62 12.03 -12.97
CA THR A 432 24.61 12.14 -11.90
C THR A 432 23.92 13.50 -11.98
N LYS A 433 24.69 14.58 -12.15
CA LYS A 433 24.16 15.94 -12.34
C LYS A 433 23.27 16.03 -13.58
N SER A 434 23.63 15.39 -14.68
CA SER A 434 22.79 15.35 -15.89
C SER A 434 21.44 14.69 -15.63
N LEU A 435 21.39 13.61 -14.84
CA LEU A 435 20.13 12.95 -14.46
C LEU A 435 19.30 13.85 -13.54
N TYR A 436 19.94 14.49 -12.57
CA TYR A 436 19.27 15.44 -11.67
C TYR A 436 18.77 16.68 -12.42
N LEU A 437 19.41 17.10 -13.51
CA LEU A 437 18.92 18.17 -14.38
C LEU A 437 17.76 17.72 -15.28
N GLU A 438 17.70 16.44 -15.62
CA GLU A 438 16.61 15.86 -16.41
C GLU A 438 15.33 15.72 -15.58
N PHE A 439 15.45 15.42 -14.29
CA PHE A 439 14.32 15.02 -13.44
C PHE A 439 14.12 15.86 -12.16
N GLY A 440 15.10 16.64 -11.73
CA GLY A 440 15.07 17.44 -10.51
C GLY A 440 15.04 18.94 -10.76
N SER A 441 14.69 19.67 -9.71
CA SER A 441 14.73 21.12 -9.60
C SER A 441 16.16 21.66 -9.42
N GLN A 442 16.34 22.96 -9.66
CA GLN A 442 17.64 23.63 -9.44
C GLN A 442 18.12 23.48 -7.99
N GLU A 443 17.22 23.51 -7.01
CA GLU A 443 17.57 23.34 -5.59
C GLU A 443 18.19 21.96 -5.31
N GLU A 444 17.76 20.92 -6.01
CA GLU A 444 18.27 19.55 -5.86
C GLU A 444 19.64 19.39 -6.54
N VAL A 445 19.84 20.06 -7.67
CA VAL A 445 21.15 20.15 -8.32
C VAL A 445 22.15 20.90 -7.41
N ASP A 446 21.73 22.01 -6.81
CA ASP A 446 22.54 22.77 -5.86
C ASP A 446 22.85 21.93 -4.61
N ALA A 447 21.90 21.15 -4.10
CA ALA A 447 22.14 20.23 -2.99
C ALA A 447 23.14 19.12 -3.34
N LEU A 448 23.06 18.55 -4.54
CA LEU A 448 24.03 17.58 -5.06
C LEU A 448 25.44 18.19 -5.10
N ILE A 449 25.58 19.41 -5.62
CA ILE A 449 26.85 20.16 -5.69
C ILE A 449 27.42 20.38 -4.29
N ASN A 450 26.59 20.92 -3.39
CA ASN A 450 26.98 21.25 -2.01
C ASN A 450 27.35 20.01 -1.19
N ARG A 451 26.75 18.83 -1.44
CA ARG A 451 27.06 17.57 -0.75
C ARG A 451 28.54 17.20 -0.84
N PHE A 452 29.21 17.59 -1.93
CA PHE A 452 30.62 17.33 -2.16
C PHE A 452 31.49 18.57 -1.93
N ASP A 453 31.02 19.53 -1.11
CA ASP A 453 31.72 20.79 -0.78
C ASP A 453 32.22 21.56 -2.02
N ASN A 454 31.48 21.53 -3.13
CA ASN A 454 31.86 22.15 -4.41
C ASN A 454 33.19 21.64 -5.00
N ARG A 455 33.65 20.45 -4.58
CA ARG A 455 34.95 19.90 -5.02
C ARG A 455 34.98 19.41 -6.47
N PHE A 456 33.82 19.31 -7.11
CA PHE A 456 33.64 18.92 -8.51
C PHE A 456 33.30 20.11 -9.43
N GLU A 457 33.30 21.35 -8.89
CA GLU A 457 33.08 22.60 -9.66
C GLU A 457 34.38 23.30 -10.08
#